data_AF-E6TWE2-F1
#
_entry.id   AF-E6TWE2-F1
#
_cell.length_a   1.000
_cell.length_b   1.000
_cell.length_c   1.000
_cell.angle_alpha   90.00
_cell.angle_beta   90.00
_cell.angle_gamma   90.00
#
_symmetry.space_group_name_H-M   'P 1'
#
loop_
_entity.id
_entity.type
_entity.pdbx_description
1 polymer ?
#
loop_
_entity_poly.entity_id
_entity_poly.type
_entity_poly.pdbx_seq_one_letter_code
_entity_poly.pdbx_strand_id
1 'polypeptide(L)'
;MKNRPILISIIAITQAVIASVFILYNQFVWTFHLTAFLMNISLLTLILLASFGLWKAKQWGWWLTNIYYIQVLFNTVISTINYLYIVPRQFEGIEVDISNMLSPVMILTIIIGLFIPFYLFRKTTLHYFNINNDKTKLILITIIAFIWSFSTSFLLFN
;
A
#
# COMPACT_ATOMS: atom_id res chain seq x y z
N MET A 1 20.33 6.63 -23.66
CA MET A 1 19.32 6.39 -22.60
C MET A 1 19.05 4.90 -22.52
N LYS A 2 19.31 4.23 -21.39
CA LYS A 2 18.91 2.82 -21.20
C LYS A 2 17.39 2.74 -21.40
N ASN A 3 16.91 1.83 -22.25
CA ASN A 3 15.48 1.60 -22.47
C ASN A 3 14.79 1.43 -21.12
N ARG A 4 14.01 2.44 -20.72
CA ARG A 4 13.24 2.37 -19.48
C ARG A 4 12.11 1.38 -19.73
N PRO A 5 11.94 0.35 -18.89
CA PRO A 5 10.82 -0.55 -19.05
C PRO A 5 9.53 0.24 -18.82
N ILE A 6 8.70 0.31 -19.87
CA ILE A 6 7.47 1.11 -19.93
C ILE A 6 6.57 0.86 -18.71
N LEU A 7 6.52 -0.39 -18.23
CA LEU A 7 5.70 -0.77 -17.09
C LEU A 7 6.09 -0.05 -15.79
N ILE A 8 7.38 0.27 -15.56
CA ILE A 8 7.79 1.01 -14.36
C ILE A 8 7.25 2.45 -14.39
N SER A 9 7.25 3.07 -15.57
CA SER A 9 6.68 4.41 -15.75
C SER A 9 5.16 4.40 -15.57
N ILE A 10 4.48 3.36 -16.07
CA ILE A 10 3.05 3.18 -15.85
C ILE A 10 2.76 3.03 -14.35
N ILE A 11 3.46 2.14 -13.65
CA ILE A 11 3.28 1.94 -12.20
C ILE A 11 3.49 3.25 -11.44
N ALA A 12 4.56 4.01 -11.75
CA ALA A 12 4.85 5.28 -11.11
C ALA A 12 3.75 6.33 -11.32
N ILE A 13 3.25 6.48 -12.55
CA ILE A 13 2.16 7.43 -12.85
C ILE A 13 0.87 7.00 -12.15
N THR A 14 0.47 5.74 -12.33
CA THR A 14 -0.78 5.21 -11.79
C THR A 14 -0.81 5.30 -10.27
N GLN A 15 0.29 4.96 -9.59
CA GLN A 15 0.44 5.13 -8.15
C GLN A 15 0.27 6.59 -7.72
N ALA A 16 0.94 7.54 -8.38
CA ALA A 16 0.84 8.96 -8.04
C ALA A 16 -0.59 9.49 -8.23
N VAL A 17 -1.23 9.15 -9.36
CA VAL A 17 -2.59 9.60 -9.68
C VAL A 17 -3.61 9.04 -8.69
N ILE A 18 -3.59 7.73 -8.46
CA ILE A 18 -4.54 7.08 -7.53
C ILE A 18 -4.38 7.66 -6.12
N ALA A 19 -3.15 7.79 -5.62
CA ALA A 19 -2.91 8.34 -4.29
C ALA A 19 -3.41 9.78 -4.15
N SER A 20 -3.19 10.61 -5.18
CA SER A 20 -3.64 12.00 -5.19
C SER A 20 -5.16 12.09 -5.17
N VAL A 21 -5.84 11.32 -6.03
CA VAL A 21 -7.30 11.30 -6.11
C VAL A 21 -7.92 10.78 -4.82
N PHE A 22 -7.41 9.66 -4.30
CA PHE A 22 -7.95 9.04 -3.08
C PHE A 22 -7.82 9.95 -1.86
N ILE A 23 -6.67 10.61 -1.70
CA ILE A 23 -6.42 11.47 -0.55
C ILE A 23 -7.24 12.75 -0.66
N LEU A 24 -7.35 13.35 -1.85
CA LEU A 24 -8.24 14.51 -2.06
C LEU A 24 -9.69 14.14 -1.78
N TYR A 25 -10.18 12.99 -2.27
CA TYR A 25 -11.54 12.51 -2.01
C TYR A 25 -11.81 12.36 -0.51
N ASN A 26 -10.90 11.71 0.23
CA ASN A 26 -11.07 11.54 1.66
C ASN A 26 -11.08 12.86 2.45
N GLN A 27 -10.41 13.91 1.96
CA GLN A 27 -10.48 15.23 2.61
C GLN A 27 -11.81 15.95 2.37
N PHE A 28 -12.48 15.70 1.24
CA PHE A 28 -13.75 16.33 0.93
C PHE A 28 -14.95 15.65 1.61
N VAL A 29 -14.87 14.34 1.84
CA VAL A 29 -16.01 13.54 2.32
C VAL A 29 -16.09 13.46 3.85
N TRP A 30 -14.96 13.45 4.55
CA TRP A 30 -14.92 13.23 6.00
C TRP A 30 -14.74 14.56 6.76
N THR A 31 -15.35 14.65 7.95
CA THR A 31 -15.15 15.79 8.86
C THR A 31 -13.66 15.97 9.18
N PHE A 32 -13.20 17.22 9.12
CA PHE A 32 -11.79 17.55 9.28
C PHE A 32 -11.29 17.19 10.69
N HIS A 33 -10.51 16.10 10.79
CA HIS A 33 -9.70 15.76 11.95
C HIS A 33 -8.24 16.06 11.62
N LEU A 34 -7.63 17.02 12.34
CA LEU A 34 -6.26 17.49 12.06
C LEU A 34 -5.23 16.35 12.03
N THR A 35 -5.36 15.38 12.94
CA THR A 35 -4.47 14.20 13.00
C THR A 35 -4.59 13.31 11.77
N ALA A 36 -5.82 12.98 11.35
CA ALA A 36 -6.07 12.20 10.13
C ALA A 36 -5.61 12.95 8.87
N PHE A 37 -5.81 14.27 8.83
CA PHE A 37 -5.33 15.13 7.75
C PHE A 37 -3.81 15.08 7.60
N LEU A 38 -3.06 15.29 8.70
CA LEU A 38 -1.60 15.25 8.70
C LEU A 38 -1.07 13.86 8.33
N MET A 39 -1.73 12.80 8.79
CA MET A 39 -1.37 11.43 8.42
C MET A 39 -1.59 11.18 6.91
N ASN A 40 -2.71 11.63 6.36
CA ASN A 40 -3.00 11.50 4.94
C ASN A 40 -2.00 12.30 4.07
N ILE A 41 -1.60 13.50 4.48
CA ILE A 41 -0.60 14.28 3.73
C ILE A 41 0.79 13.64 3.79
N SER A 42 1.19 13.12 4.96
CA SER A 42 2.49 12.43 5.07
C SER A 42 2.52 11.16 4.21
N LEU A 43 1.42 10.41 4.17
CA LEU A 43 1.23 9.27 3.26
C LEU A 43 1.30 9.69 1.80
N LEU A 44 0.58 10.74 1.40
CA LEU A 44 0.62 11.28 0.04
C LEU A 44 2.05 11.61 -0.37
N THR A 45 2.76 12.32 0.52
CA THR A 45 4.15 12.75 0.27
C THR A 45 5.06 11.55 0.05
N LEU A 46 4.95 10.51 0.89
CA LEU A 46 5.72 9.28 0.73
C LEU A 46 5.40 8.54 -0.58
N ILE A 47 4.13 8.47 -0.97
CA ILE A 47 3.72 7.79 -2.21
C ILE A 47 4.18 8.58 -3.44
N LEU A 48 4.12 9.91 -3.41
CA LEU A 48 4.63 10.77 -4.48
C LEU A 48 6.15 10.68 -4.60
N LEU A 49 6.87 10.67 -3.47
CA LEU A 49 8.31 10.40 -3.46
C LEU A 49 8.60 9.04 -4.08
N ALA A 50 7.94 7.98 -3.63
CA ALA A 50 8.12 6.62 -4.18
C ALA A 50 7.92 6.60 -5.70
N SER A 51 6.85 7.24 -6.19
CA SER A 51 6.52 7.38 -7.61
C SER A 51 7.62 8.10 -8.39
N PHE A 52 8.11 9.23 -7.85
CA PHE A 52 9.22 9.98 -8.44
C PHE A 52 10.52 9.17 -8.47
N GLY A 53 10.80 8.43 -7.39
CA GLY A 53 11.96 7.55 -7.30
C GLY A 53 11.92 6.43 -8.33
N LEU A 54 10.77 5.77 -8.51
CA LEU A 54 10.55 4.79 -9.58
C LEU A 54 10.78 5.41 -10.96
N TRP A 55 10.19 6.57 -11.22
CA TRP A 55 10.33 7.28 -12.50
C TRP A 55 11.79 7.60 -12.84
N LYS A 56 12.57 7.99 -11.83
CA LYS A 56 14.00 8.31 -11.95
C LYS A 56 14.90 7.09 -11.83
N ALA A 57 14.35 5.88 -11.78
CA ALA A 57 15.11 4.63 -11.62
C ALA A 57 16.02 4.61 -10.39
N LYS A 58 15.61 5.26 -9.30
CA LYS A 58 16.39 5.33 -8.06
C LYS A 58 16.04 4.16 -7.15
N GLN A 59 17.07 3.59 -6.50
CA GLN A 59 16.93 2.47 -5.57
C GLN A 59 15.90 2.77 -4.47
N TRP A 60 15.95 3.96 -3.87
CA TRP A 60 15.02 4.36 -2.82
C TRP A 60 13.55 4.36 -3.28
N GLY A 61 13.27 4.65 -4.55
CA GLY A 61 11.91 4.58 -5.10
C GLY A 61 11.40 3.15 -5.20
N TRP A 62 12.28 2.22 -5.56
CA TRP A 62 11.98 0.78 -5.53
C TRP A 62 11.69 0.30 -4.11
N TRP A 63 12.49 0.72 -3.12
CA TRP A 63 12.27 0.36 -1.71
C TRP A 63 10.92 0.87 -1.20
N LEU A 64 10.66 2.17 -1.34
CA LEU A 64 9.41 2.78 -0.84
C LEU A 64 8.17 2.18 -1.50
N THR A 65 8.23 1.86 -2.79
CA THR A 65 7.12 1.23 -3.50
C THR A 65 6.82 -0.16 -2.95
N ASN A 66 7.84 -0.98 -2.72
CA ASN A 66 7.64 -2.30 -2.13
C ASN A 66 7.09 -2.22 -0.71
N ILE A 67 7.61 -1.30 0.12
CA ILE A 67 7.08 -1.07 1.48
C ILE A 67 5.59 -0.70 1.39
N TYR A 68 5.22 0.22 0.50
CA TYR A 68 3.84 0.66 0.33
C TYR A 68 2.90 -0.48 -0.07
N TYR A 69 3.22 -1.24 -1.12
CA TYR A 69 2.31 -2.31 -1.56
C TYR A 69 2.23 -3.48 -0.58
N ILE A 70 3.32 -3.81 0.13
CA ILE A 70 3.28 -4.83 1.19
C ILE A 70 2.46 -4.33 2.39
N GLN A 71 2.56 -3.03 2.72
CA GLN A 71 1.74 -2.41 3.77
C GLN A 71 0.24 -2.42 3.40
N VAL A 72 -0.11 -2.15 2.14
CA VAL A 72 -1.50 -2.28 1.65
C VAL A 72 -2.03 -3.71 1.82
N LEU A 73 -1.21 -4.73 1.55
CA LEU A 73 -1.59 -6.13 1.77
C LEU A 73 -1.85 -6.42 3.25
N PHE A 74 -0.93 -6.00 4.13
CA PHE A 74 -1.12 -6.17 5.58
C PHE A 74 -2.38 -5.46 6.09
N ASN A 75 -2.62 -4.22 5.67
CA ASN A 75 -3.84 -3.50 6.02
C ASN A 75 -5.11 -4.22 5.56
N THR A 76 -5.07 -4.80 4.35
CA THR A 76 -6.20 -5.59 3.84
C THR A 76 -6.45 -6.81 4.72
N VAL A 77 -5.39 -7.53 5.13
CA VAL A 77 -5.51 -8.67 6.04
C VAL A 77 -6.03 -8.26 7.41
N ILE A 78 -5.49 -7.19 8.01
CA ILE A 78 -5.93 -6.68 9.32
C ILE A 78 -7.40 -6.26 9.26
N SER A 79 -7.80 -5.51 8.24
CA SER A 79 -9.19 -5.09 8.05
C SER A 79 -10.14 -6.29 7.92
N THR A 80 -9.72 -7.32 7.18
CA THR A 80 -10.49 -8.56 7.02
C THR A 80 -10.63 -9.29 8.35
N ILE A 81 -9.55 -9.42 9.13
CA ILE A 81 -9.57 -10.07 10.45
C ILE A 81 -10.47 -9.29 11.42
N ASN A 82 -10.35 -7.96 11.46
CA ASN A 82 -11.17 -7.12 12.33
C ASN A 82 -12.66 -7.27 12.00
N TYR A 83 -13.01 -7.29 10.72
CA TYR A 83 -14.38 -7.47 10.27
C TYR A 83 -14.93 -8.89 10.55
N LEU A 84 -14.10 -9.92 10.42
CA LEU A 84 -14.50 -11.33 10.64
C LEU A 84 -14.61 -11.71 12.12
N TYR A 85 -13.75 -11.19 12.98
CA TYR A 85 -13.59 -11.70 14.35
C TYR A 85 -13.94 -10.68 15.43
N ILE A 86 -13.78 -9.38 15.17
CA ILE A 86 -13.96 -8.34 16.19
C ILE A 86 -15.36 -7.75 16.11
N VAL A 87 -15.79 -7.33 14.92
CA VAL A 87 -17.13 -6.73 14.72
C VAL A 87 -18.26 -7.69 15.15
N PRO A 88 -18.30 -8.98 14.77
CA PRO A 88 -19.40 -9.86 15.14
C PRO A 88 -19.45 -10.16 16.64
N ARG A 89 -18.32 -10.07 17.34
CA ARG A 89 -18.26 -10.24 18.80
C ARG A 89 -18.78 -9.03 19.58
N GLN A 90 -18.79 -7.85 18.98
CA GLN A 90 -19.34 -6.63 19.60
C GLN A 90 -20.85 -6.51 19.40
N PHE A 91 -21.40 -7.22 18.43
CA PHE A 91 -22.83 -7.24 18.11
C PHE A 91 -23.36 -8.68 18.18
N GLU A 92 -23.47 -9.21 19.41
CA GLU A 92 -24.16 -10.49 19.61
C GLU A 92 -25.59 -10.42 19.03
N GLY A 93 -25.89 -11.28 18.05
CA GLY A 93 -27.24 -11.45 17.49
C GLY A 93 -27.52 -10.77 16.15
N ILE A 94 -26.55 -10.09 15.52
CA ILE A 94 -26.71 -9.57 14.15
C ILE A 94 -26.04 -10.53 13.17
N GLU A 95 -26.81 -11.12 12.25
CA GLU A 95 -26.26 -11.88 11.12
C GLU A 95 -25.40 -10.94 10.25
N VAL A 96 -24.09 -11.07 10.37
CA VAL A 96 -23.15 -10.35 9.51
C VAL A 96 -23.26 -10.95 8.12
N ASP A 97 -23.72 -10.17 7.15
CA ASP A 97 -23.83 -10.60 5.77
C ASP A 97 -22.43 -10.78 5.13
N ILE A 98 -21.96 -12.03 5.19
CA ILE A 98 -20.66 -12.47 4.67
C ILE A 98 -20.58 -12.32 3.14
N SER A 99 -21.72 -12.25 2.44
CA SER A 99 -21.76 -12.25 0.96
C SER A 99 -21.08 -11.02 0.34
N ASN A 100 -21.00 -9.91 1.09
CA ASN A 100 -20.33 -8.67 0.67
C ASN A 100 -18.88 -8.53 1.18
N MET A 101 -18.32 -9.54 1.86
CA MET A 101 -16.98 -9.46 2.49
C MET A 101 -15.84 -9.35 1.49
N LEU A 102 -15.95 -10.02 0.34
CA LEU A 102 -14.99 -9.93 -0.75
C LEU A 102 -15.51 -8.97 -1.81
N SER A 103 -15.57 -7.69 -1.45
CA SER A 103 -15.90 -6.67 -2.43
C SER A 103 -14.93 -6.76 -3.62
N PRO A 104 -15.39 -6.53 -4.86
CA PRO A 104 -14.51 -6.50 -6.03
C PRO A 104 -13.29 -5.59 -5.85
N VAL A 105 -13.45 -4.52 -5.06
CA VAL A 105 -12.38 -3.58 -4.70
C VAL A 105 -11.31 -4.24 -3.83
N MET A 106 -11.70 -5.05 -2.84
CA MET A 106 -10.76 -5.78 -1.99
C MET A 106 -9.96 -6.81 -2.80
N ILE A 107 -10.63 -7.58 -3.66
CA ILE A 107 -9.97 -8.55 -4.55
C ILE A 107 -8.96 -7.84 -5.45
N LEU A 108 -9.37 -6.73 -6.08
CA LEU A 108 -8.49 -5.92 -6.93
C LEU A 108 -7.28 -5.40 -6.15
N THR A 109 -7.48 -4.94 -4.91
CA THR A 109 -6.41 -4.44 -4.04
C THR A 109 -5.39 -5.54 -3.71
N ILE A 110 -5.85 -6.75 -3.42
CA ILE A 110 -4.96 -7.91 -3.17
C ILE A 110 -4.18 -8.25 -4.44
N ILE A 111 -4.84 -8.32 -5.59
CA ILE A 111 -4.20 -8.63 -6.88
C ILE A 111 -3.10 -7.60 -7.17
N ILE A 112 -3.42 -6.30 -7.11
CA ILE A 112 -2.45 -5.23 -7.37
C ILE A 112 -1.32 -5.27 -6.34
N GLY A 113 -1.66 -5.43 -5.05
CA GLY A 113 -0.73 -5.49 -3.93
C GLY A 113 0.26 -6.65 -4.02
N LEU A 114 -0.11 -7.77 -4.66
CA LEU A 114 0.80 -8.90 -4.93
C LEU A 114 1.58 -8.73 -6.24
N PHE A 115 0.90 -8.30 -7.30
CA PHE A 115 1.48 -8.29 -8.64
C PHE A 115 2.59 -7.25 -8.79
N ILE A 116 2.45 -6.08 -8.15
CA ILE A 116 3.45 -5.02 -8.24
C ILE A 116 4.75 -5.40 -7.54
N PRO A 117 4.76 -5.85 -6.27
CA PRO A 117 5.97 -6.39 -5.66
C PRO A 117 6.56 -7.54 -6.48
N PHE A 118 5.75 -8.50 -6.94
CA PHE A 118 6.25 -9.61 -7.76
C PHE A 118 6.98 -9.13 -9.02
N TYR A 119 6.40 -8.15 -9.73
CA TYR A 119 7.05 -7.53 -10.88
C TYR A 119 8.35 -6.79 -10.50
N LEU A 120 8.36 -6.07 -9.37
CA LEU A 120 9.52 -5.32 -8.90
C LEU A 120 10.67 -6.23 -8.46
N PHE A 121 10.37 -7.43 -7.95
CA PHE A 121 11.36 -8.47 -7.60
C PHE A 121 11.84 -9.30 -8.80
N ARG A 122 11.30 -9.10 -10.01
CA ARG A 122 11.79 -9.78 -11.22
C ARG A 122 13.25 -9.40 -11.49
N LYS A 123 14.09 -10.37 -11.88
CA LYS A 123 15.52 -10.18 -12.19
C LYS A 123 15.81 -8.98 -13.10
N THR A 124 14.97 -8.76 -14.11
CA THR A 124 15.09 -7.61 -15.03
C THR A 124 14.91 -6.27 -14.33
N THR A 125 13.96 -6.19 -13.40
CA THR A 125 13.67 -4.99 -12.62
C THR A 125 14.74 -4.75 -11.56
N LEU A 126 15.18 -5.80 -10.86
CA LEU A 126 16.28 -5.71 -9.90
C LEU A 126 17.56 -5.18 -10.56
N HIS A 127 17.90 -5.68 -11.75
CA HIS A 127 19.04 -5.18 -12.51
C HIS A 127 18.85 -3.73 -12.97
N TYR A 128 17.62 -3.34 -13.35
CA TYR A 128 17.31 -1.96 -13.73
C TYR A 128 17.57 -0.97 -12.59
N PHE A 129 17.19 -1.32 -11.37
CA PHE A 129 17.41 -0.50 -10.18
C PHE A 129 18.78 -0.72 -9.51
N ASN A 130 19.62 -1.61 -10.04
CA ASN A 130 20.89 -1.99 -9.42
C ASN A 130 20.69 -2.51 -7.98
N ILE A 131 19.69 -3.35 -7.76
CA ILE A 131 19.36 -3.96 -6.48
C ILE A 131 19.95 -5.37 -6.44
N ASN A 132 20.84 -5.61 -5.47
CA ASN A 132 21.27 -6.97 -5.13
C ASN A 132 20.16 -7.66 -4.35
N ASN A 133 19.78 -8.86 -4.80
CA ASN A 133 18.75 -9.67 -4.17
C ASN A 133 19.28 -10.27 -2.86
N ASP A 134 19.11 -9.52 -1.77
CA ASP A 134 19.51 -9.92 -0.42
C ASP A 134 18.25 -10.22 0.40
N LYS A 135 18.15 -11.46 0.88
CA LYS A 135 17.02 -11.93 1.71
C LYS A 135 16.84 -11.04 2.94
N THR A 136 17.92 -10.50 3.49
CA THR A 136 17.91 -9.59 4.64
C THR A 136 17.10 -8.34 4.36
N LYS A 137 17.20 -7.79 3.14
CA LYS A 137 16.49 -6.57 2.76
C LYS A 137 15.00 -6.84 2.50
N LEU A 138 14.66 -8.04 2.02
CA LEU A 138 13.26 -8.45 1.89
C LEU A 138 12.60 -8.57 3.27
N ILE A 139 13.28 -9.22 4.23
CA ILE A 139 12.82 -9.30 5.62
C ILE A 139 12.63 -7.89 6.21
N LEU A 140 13.59 -6.99 5.98
CA LEU A 140 13.50 -5.60 6.45
C LEU A 140 12.29 -4.87 5.87
N ILE A 141 12.03 -4.96 4.55
CA ILE A 141 10.84 -4.35 3.94
C ILE A 141 9.59 -4.88 4.63
N THR A 142 9.47 -6.19 4.79
CA THR A 142 8.29 -6.82 5.38
C THR A 142 8.08 -6.37 6.82
N ILE A 143 9.15 -6.27 7.63
CA ILE A 143 9.08 -5.78 9.01
C ILE A 143 8.63 -4.32 9.04
N ILE A 144 9.22 -3.45 8.21
CA ILE A 144 8.84 -2.03 8.17
C ILE A 144 7.38 -1.88 7.74
N ALA A 145 6.96 -2.59 6.70
CA ALA A 145 5.59 -2.58 6.22
C ALA A 145 4.60 -3.10 7.28
N PHE A 146 4.98 -4.14 8.03
CA PHE A 146 4.18 -4.68 9.12
C PHE A 146 4.03 -3.68 10.27
N ILE A 147 5.14 -3.10 10.76
CA ILE A 147 5.12 -2.08 11.82
C ILE A 147 4.24 -0.91 11.40
N TRP A 148 4.39 -0.43 10.16
CA TRP A 148 3.59 0.68 9.65
C TRP A 148 2.10 0.33 9.59
N SER A 149 1.76 -0.86 9.10
CA SER A 149 0.36 -1.33 9.06
C SER A 149 -0.27 -1.36 10.45
N PHE A 150 0.48 -1.89 11.43
CA PHE A 150 0.04 -1.95 12.81
C PHE A 150 -0.13 -0.56 13.43
N SER A 151 0.82 0.35 13.22
CA SER A 151 0.73 1.73 13.72
C SER A 151 -0.46 2.49 13.11
N THR A 152 -0.71 2.36 11.81
CA THR A 152 -1.86 3.01 11.17
C THR A 152 -3.19 2.45 11.69
N SER A 153 -3.27 1.15 11.92
CA SER A 153 -4.46 0.54 12.51
C SER A 153 -4.69 1.03 13.94
N PHE A 154 -3.65 1.04 14.78
CA PHE A 154 -3.74 1.51 16.16
C PHE A 154 -4.24 2.96 16.29
N LEU A 155 -3.81 3.84 15.38
CA LEU A 155 -4.22 5.25 15.35
C LEU A 155 -5.64 5.48 14.78
N LEU A 156 -6.19 4.52 14.06
CA LEU A 156 -7.54 4.62 13.48
C LEU A 156 -8.63 3.99 14.37
N PHE A 157 -8.25 3.10 15.30
CA PHE A 157 -9.18 2.39 16.19
C PHE A 157 -9.15 2.87 17.66
N ASN A 158 -8.28 3.81 18.01
CA ASN A 158 -8.26 4.55 19.30
C ASN A 158 -8.52 6.03 19.06
#